data_AF-A0A8J8CJZ6-F1
#
_entry.id   AF-A0A8J8CJZ6-F1
#
_cell.length_a   1.000
_cell.length_b   1.000
_cell.length_c   1.000
_cell.angle_alpha   90.00
_cell.angle_beta   90.00
_cell.angle_gamma   90.00
#
_symmetry.space_group_name_H-M   'P 1'
#
loop_
_entity.id
_entity.type
_entity.pdbx_description
1 polymer ?
#
loop_
_entity_poly.entity_id
_entity_poly.type
_entity_poly.pdbx_seq_one_letter_code
_entity_poly.pdbx_strand_id
1 'polypeptide(L)'
;GSDTYIHDAATIAGGVNIFSDTPKKVDINIEAIVGRNPNIILLPNDFYGKGSGSSFVNEIKKNKLWSSVDAVKNNRFCILDRDIIFARTPRIVDAIEQEFNCFNNWETKKFCNSDADCTSDEFCNTTNFACKSK
;
A
#
# COMPACT_ATOMS: atom_id res chain seq x y z
N GLY A 1 1.55 -5.08 -14.02
CA GLY A 1 1.32 -4.31 -15.24
C GLY A 1 -0.17 -4.19 -15.51
N SER A 2 -0.55 -3.72 -16.70
CA SER A 2 -1.96 -3.52 -17.11
C SER A 2 -2.79 -4.80 -17.11
N ASP A 3 -2.23 -5.92 -17.57
CA ASP A 3 -3.03 -7.15 -17.76
C ASP A 3 -3.05 -8.02 -16.49
N THR A 4 -3.30 -7.39 -15.34
CA THR A 4 -3.30 -8.08 -14.05
C THR A 4 -4.53 -7.73 -13.24
N TYR A 5 -5.03 -8.72 -12.49
CA TYR A 5 -6.20 -8.55 -11.65
C TYR A 5 -6.06 -7.41 -10.62
N ILE A 6 -4.86 -7.25 -10.04
CA ILE A 6 -4.55 -6.14 -9.12
C ILE A 6 -4.60 -4.79 -9.83
N HIS A 7 -4.26 -4.71 -11.12
CA HIS A 7 -4.39 -3.47 -11.87
C HIS A 7 -5.86 -3.09 -12.08
N ASP A 8 -6.71 -4.05 -12.43
CA ASP A 8 -8.13 -3.81 -12.64
C ASP A 8 -8.80 -3.31 -11.35
N ALA A 9 -8.55 -4.00 -10.23
CA ALA A 9 -9.05 -3.60 -8.93
C ALA A 9 -8.58 -2.18 -8.56
N ALA A 10 -7.28 -1.90 -8.72
CA ALA A 10 -6.71 -0.62 -8.30
C ALA A 10 -7.23 0.53 -9.16
N THR A 11 -7.46 0.27 -10.45
CA THR A 11 -8.01 1.26 -11.38
C THR A 11 -9.46 1.59 -11.03
N ILE A 12 -10.28 0.58 -10.73
CA ILE A 12 -11.69 0.79 -10.30
C ILE A 12 -11.74 1.51 -8.96
N ALA A 13 -10.83 1.19 -8.04
CA ALA A 13 -10.68 1.87 -6.75
C ALA A 13 -10.18 3.33 -6.86
N GLY A 14 -9.87 3.83 -8.05
CA GLY A 14 -9.44 5.20 -8.31
C GLY A 14 -7.92 5.43 -8.25
N GLY A 15 -7.13 4.36 -8.14
CA GLY A 15 -5.68 4.41 -8.17
C GLY A 15 -5.11 4.41 -9.58
N VAL A 16 -3.88 4.91 -9.73
CA VAL A 16 -3.10 4.83 -10.97
C VAL A 16 -1.91 3.91 -10.76
N ASN A 17 -1.91 2.76 -11.45
CA ASN A 17 -0.78 1.84 -11.41
C ASN A 17 0.43 2.46 -12.13
N ILE A 18 1.53 2.67 -11.41
CA ILE A 18 2.76 3.21 -12.02
C ILE A 18 3.32 2.33 -13.14
N PHE A 19 2.92 1.04 -13.24
CA PHE A 19 3.28 0.10 -14.30
C PHE A 19 2.14 -0.21 -15.29
N SER A 20 1.19 0.72 -15.47
CA SER A 20 0.07 0.56 -16.41
C SER A 20 0.48 0.51 -17.89
N ASP A 21 1.69 0.95 -18.23
CA ASP A 21 2.26 0.93 -19.58
C ASP A 21 2.88 -0.42 -19.96
N THR A 22 3.03 -1.34 -19.00
CA THR A 22 3.69 -2.64 -19.21
C THR A 22 2.66 -3.76 -19.06
N PRO A 23 2.48 -4.64 -20.06
CA PRO A 23 1.54 -5.75 -19.95
C PRO A 23 2.06 -6.83 -18.98
N LYS A 24 1.14 -7.61 -18.41
CA LYS A 24 1.43 -8.78 -17.55
C LYS A 24 2.27 -8.46 -16.30
N LYS A 25 2.91 -9.50 -15.75
CA LYS A 25 3.83 -9.40 -14.61
C LYS A 25 5.12 -8.73 -15.08
N VAL A 26 5.51 -7.70 -14.35
CA VAL A 26 6.74 -6.94 -14.59
C VAL A 26 7.80 -7.46 -13.65
N ASP A 27 9.00 -7.69 -14.15
CA ASP A 27 10.17 -7.85 -13.30
C ASP A 27 10.59 -6.46 -12.84
N ILE A 28 10.26 -6.16 -11.58
CA ILE A 28 10.44 -4.83 -11.02
C ILE A 28 11.84 -4.74 -10.42
N ASN A 29 12.63 -3.78 -10.90
CA ASN A 29 13.84 -3.33 -10.22
C ASN A 29 13.57 -2.02 -9.46
N ILE A 30 14.45 -1.70 -8.51
CA ILE A 30 14.29 -0.55 -7.64
C ILE A 30 14.43 0.77 -8.39
N GLU A 31 15.30 0.84 -9.40
CA GLU A 31 15.54 2.02 -10.21
C GLU A 31 14.28 2.45 -10.96
N ALA A 32 13.51 1.49 -11.49
CA ALA A 32 12.24 1.74 -12.15
C ALA A 32 11.19 2.29 -11.16
N ILE A 33 11.16 1.79 -9.92
CA ILE A 33 10.26 2.32 -8.89
C ILE A 33 10.67 3.74 -8.51
N VAL A 34 11.96 3.99 -8.29
CA VAL A 34 12.47 5.32 -7.97
C VAL A 34 12.18 6.31 -9.08
N GLY A 35 12.41 5.92 -10.35
CA GLY A 35 12.14 6.77 -11.51
C GLY A 35 10.65 7.07 -11.71
N ARG A 36 9.76 6.15 -11.34
CA ARG A 36 8.30 6.33 -11.44
C ARG A 36 7.66 6.94 -10.20
N ASN A 37 8.37 6.92 -9.08
CA ASN A 37 8.05 7.58 -7.81
C ASN A 37 6.58 7.42 -7.35
N PRO A 38 6.15 6.21 -6.94
CA PRO A 38 4.78 6.00 -6.48
C PRO A 38 4.45 6.79 -5.21
N ASN A 39 3.20 7.23 -5.09
CA ASN A 39 2.70 7.88 -3.87
C ASN A 39 2.22 6.89 -2.80
N ILE A 40 1.88 5.66 -3.19
CA ILE A 40 1.40 4.59 -2.30
C ILE A 40 2.04 3.27 -2.75
N ILE A 41 2.43 2.42 -1.80
CA ILE A 41 2.92 1.05 -2.06
C ILE A 41 1.90 0.04 -1.52
N LEU A 42 1.36 -0.79 -2.41
CA LEU A 42 0.48 -1.92 -2.05
C LEU A 42 1.32 -3.17 -1.79
N LEU A 43 1.09 -3.85 -0.67
CA LEU A 43 1.75 -5.09 -0.28
C LEU A 43 0.69 -6.10 0.23
N PRO A 44 0.81 -7.40 -0.08
CA PRO A 44 0.05 -8.40 0.65
C PRO A 44 0.51 -8.49 2.10
N ASN A 45 -0.39 -8.90 2.98
CA ASN A 45 -0.11 -9.22 4.38
C ASN A 45 0.85 -10.42 4.54
N ASP A 46 0.83 -11.37 3.61
CA ASP A 46 1.70 -12.53 3.56
C ASP A 46 2.28 -12.75 2.14
N PHE A 47 3.56 -13.15 2.10
CA PHE A 47 4.26 -13.52 0.87
C PHE A 47 4.44 -15.04 0.75
N TYR A 48 3.37 -15.81 0.92
CA TYR A 48 3.38 -17.28 0.89
C TYR A 48 4.36 -17.87 1.93
N GLY A 49 4.34 -17.33 3.14
CA GLY A 49 5.23 -17.75 4.24
C GLY A 49 6.68 -17.28 4.11
N LYS A 50 7.02 -16.46 3.11
CA LYS A 50 8.37 -15.87 2.95
C LYS A 50 8.58 -14.58 3.74
N GLY A 51 7.55 -14.10 4.43
CA GLY A 51 7.57 -12.85 5.18
C GLY A 51 6.21 -12.19 5.18
N SER A 52 6.06 -11.17 6.02
CA SER A 52 4.85 -10.36 6.11
C SER A 52 5.01 -9.03 5.39
N GLY A 53 3.89 -8.41 5.02
CA GLY A 53 3.86 -7.02 4.54
C GLY A 53 4.65 -6.08 5.44
N SER A 54 4.47 -6.19 6.76
CA SER A 54 5.17 -5.35 7.75
C SER A 54 6.69 -5.56 7.76
N SER A 55 7.15 -6.80 7.60
CA SER A 55 8.60 -7.08 7.48
C SER A 55 9.16 -6.40 6.24
N PHE A 56 8.46 -6.49 5.12
CA PHE A 56 8.89 -5.90 3.86
C PHE A 56 8.91 -4.37 3.90
N VAL A 57 7.93 -3.74 4.57
CA VAL A 57 7.94 -2.29 4.84
C VAL A 57 9.22 -1.89 5.58
N ASN A 58 9.62 -2.63 6.61
CA ASN A 58 10.83 -2.35 7.37
C ASN A 58 12.10 -2.50 6.51
N GLU A 59 12.14 -3.49 5.62
CA GLU A 59 13.24 -3.68 4.68
C GLU A 59 13.34 -2.52 3.67
N ILE A 60 12.20 -2.13 3.07
CA ILE A 60 12.11 -0.97 2.16
C ILE A 60 12.64 0.28 2.85
N LYS A 61 12.17 0.59 4.06
CA LYS A 61 12.56 1.79 4.80
C LYS A 61 14.05 1.83 5.17
N LYS A 62 14.69 0.67 5.39
CA LYS A 62 16.12 0.59 5.68
C LYS A 62 17.00 0.76 4.42
N ASN A 63 16.45 0.51 3.24
CA ASN A 63 17.19 0.58 2.00
C ASN A 63 17.27 2.03 1.49
N LYS A 64 18.48 2.59 1.46
CA LYS A 64 18.73 3.98 1.06
C LYS A 64 18.22 4.34 -0.33
N LEU A 65 18.20 3.40 -1.26
CA LEU A 65 17.71 3.64 -2.62
C LEU A 65 16.21 3.97 -2.66
N TRP A 66 15.44 3.51 -1.67
CA TRP A 66 14.02 3.82 -1.54
C TRP A 66 13.74 5.16 -0.85
N SER A 67 14.74 5.78 -0.23
CA SER A 67 14.55 7.00 0.60
C SER A 67 14.02 8.20 -0.17
N SER A 68 14.19 8.23 -1.49
CA SER A 68 13.68 9.30 -2.35
C SER A 68 12.23 9.08 -2.78
N VAL A 69 11.67 7.87 -2.62
CA VAL A 69 10.32 7.53 -3.07
C VAL A 69 9.27 8.16 -2.16
N ASP A 70 8.28 8.84 -2.74
CA ASP A 70 7.27 9.59 -1.99
C ASP A 70 6.41 8.72 -1.09
N ALA A 71 6.05 7.51 -1.53
CA ALA A 71 5.37 6.55 -0.66
C ALA A 71 6.19 6.24 0.60
N VAL A 72 7.52 6.16 0.48
CA VAL A 72 8.40 5.81 1.60
C VAL A 72 8.59 6.99 2.53
N LYS A 73 8.86 8.19 1.98
CA LYS A 73 8.96 9.45 2.73
C LYS A 73 7.71 9.72 3.57
N ASN A 74 6.54 9.47 2.99
CA ASN A 74 5.26 9.75 3.61
C ASN A 74 4.67 8.54 4.37
N ASN A 75 5.42 7.45 4.50
CA ASN A 75 4.99 6.22 5.15
C ASN A 75 3.67 5.63 4.59
N ARG A 76 3.43 5.75 3.28
CA ARG A 76 2.20 5.34 2.59
C ARG A 76 2.29 3.90 2.08
N PHE A 77 2.15 2.96 3.01
CA PHE A 77 2.10 1.52 2.72
C PHE A 77 0.71 0.97 3.02
N CYS A 78 0.13 0.28 2.05
CA CYS A 78 -1.13 -0.45 2.19
C CYS A 78 -0.82 -1.93 2.32
N ILE A 79 -1.10 -2.52 3.48
CA ILE A 79 -0.99 -3.96 3.67
C ILE A 79 -2.39 -4.55 3.51
N LEU A 80 -2.59 -5.31 2.45
CA LEU A 80 -3.88 -5.85 2.03
C LEU A 80 -3.95 -7.36 2.23
N ASP A 81 -5.14 -7.93 2.32
CA ASP A 81 -5.30 -9.38 2.45
C ASP A 81 -4.88 -10.08 1.14
N ARG A 82 -3.86 -10.93 1.20
CA ARG A 82 -3.34 -11.70 0.07
C ARG A 82 -4.44 -12.50 -0.61
N ASP A 83 -5.25 -13.23 0.16
CA ASP A 83 -6.29 -14.11 -0.40
C ASP A 83 -7.38 -13.32 -1.12
N ILE A 84 -7.55 -12.04 -0.77
CA ILE A 84 -8.49 -11.12 -1.43
C ILE A 84 -7.89 -10.56 -2.72
N ILE A 85 -6.74 -9.90 -2.63
CA ILE A 85 -6.17 -9.15 -3.77
C ILE A 85 -5.68 -10.05 -4.91
N PHE A 86 -5.49 -11.35 -4.65
CA PHE A 86 -5.15 -12.34 -5.66
C PHE A 86 -6.31 -13.27 -6.05
N ALA A 87 -7.48 -13.16 -5.41
CA ALA A 87 -8.62 -14.03 -5.72
C ALA A 87 -9.18 -13.71 -7.10
N ARG A 88 -9.10 -14.62 -8.06
CA ARG A 88 -9.80 -14.47 -9.36
C ARG A 88 -11.26 -14.92 -9.26
N THR A 89 -12.03 -14.29 -8.37
CA THR A 89 -13.42 -14.69 -8.03
C THR A 89 -14.28 -13.44 -7.81
N PRO A 90 -15.60 -13.56 -7.53
CA PRO A 90 -16.44 -12.41 -7.19
C PRO A 90 -15.95 -11.56 -6.01
N ARG A 91 -14.97 -12.06 -5.23
CA ARG A 91 -14.26 -11.30 -4.20
C ARG A 91 -13.40 -10.16 -4.74
N ILE A 92 -13.45 -9.86 -6.04
CA ILE A 92 -12.90 -8.62 -6.60
C ILE A 92 -13.48 -7.38 -5.95
N VAL A 93 -14.76 -7.45 -5.57
CA VAL A 93 -15.42 -6.34 -4.87
C VAL A 93 -14.72 -6.06 -3.54
N ASP A 94 -14.39 -7.10 -2.78
CA ASP A 94 -13.63 -6.99 -1.53
C ASP A 94 -12.22 -6.38 -1.77
N ALA A 95 -11.56 -6.74 -2.88
CA ALA A 95 -10.25 -6.19 -3.23
C ALA A 95 -10.33 -4.70 -3.58
N ILE A 96 -11.31 -4.32 -4.41
CA ILE A 96 -11.60 -2.93 -4.77
C ILE A 96 -11.90 -2.11 -3.50
N GLU A 97 -12.72 -2.63 -2.58
CA GLU A 97 -13.01 -1.96 -1.31
C GLU A 97 -11.76 -1.78 -0.45
N GLN A 98 -10.90 -2.79 -0.35
CA GLN A 98 -9.64 -2.69 0.39
C GLN A 98 -8.71 -1.63 -0.19
N GLU A 99 -8.55 -1.60 -1.51
CA GLU A 99 -7.71 -0.63 -2.21
C GLU A 99 -8.30 0.78 -2.11
N PHE A 100 -9.60 0.95 -2.35
CA PHE A 100 -10.32 2.23 -2.23
C PHE A 100 -10.20 2.80 -0.81
N ASN A 101 -10.45 1.95 0.20
CA ASN A 101 -10.28 2.36 1.59
C ASN A 101 -8.84 2.76 1.85
N CYS A 102 -7.84 2.03 1.32
CA CYS A 102 -6.46 2.44 1.52
C CYS A 102 -6.14 3.78 0.87
N PHE A 103 -6.55 4.00 -0.38
CA PHE A 103 -6.30 5.25 -1.10
C PHE A 103 -6.94 6.44 -0.38
N ASN A 104 -8.21 6.30 0.02
CA ASN A 104 -8.94 7.37 0.71
C ASN A 104 -8.55 7.55 2.16
N ASN A 105 -8.03 6.52 2.85
CA ASN A 105 -7.58 6.67 4.23
C ASN A 105 -6.52 7.77 4.36
N TRP A 106 -5.75 8.09 3.31
CA TRP A 106 -4.75 9.18 3.35
C TRP A 106 -5.34 10.58 3.16
N GLU A 107 -6.58 10.67 2.68
CA GLU A 107 -7.34 11.92 2.59
C GLU A 107 -8.35 12.08 3.74
N THR A 108 -8.78 10.96 4.36
CA THR A 108 -9.91 10.92 5.30
C THR A 108 -9.58 10.40 6.70
N LYS A 109 -8.55 9.55 6.86
CA LYS A 109 -8.05 9.10 8.17
C LYS A 109 -6.75 9.82 8.47
N LYS A 110 -6.74 10.62 9.54
CA LYS A 110 -5.53 11.20 10.10
C LYS A 110 -4.57 10.05 10.45
N PHE A 111 -3.59 9.82 9.58
CA PHE A 111 -2.55 8.83 9.79
C PHE A 111 -1.62 9.35 10.88
N CYS A 112 -1.12 8.45 11.71
CA CYS A 112 -0.23 8.82 12.79
C CYS A 112 1.04 7.98 12.79
N ASN A 113 2.17 8.64 13.02
CA ASN A 113 3.44 8.02 13.35
C ASN A 113 3.71 8.13 14.87
N SER A 114 3.05 9.06 15.54
CA SER A 114 3.08 9.28 16.98
C SER A 114 1.76 9.91 17.46
N ASP A 115 1.54 9.97 18.77
CA ASP A 115 0.36 10.64 19.34
C ASP A 115 0.27 12.12 18.97
N ALA A 116 1.39 12.76 18.58
CA ALA A 116 1.41 14.15 18.12
C ALA A 116 0.68 14.36 16.79
N ASP A 117 0.45 13.29 16.03
CA ASP A 117 -0.24 13.33 14.74
C ASP A 117 -1.78 13.16 14.88
N CYS A 118 -2.27 12.91 16.10
CA CYS A 118 -3.67 12.68 16.42
C CYS A 118 -4.31 13.87 17.14
N THR A 119 -5.65 13.90 17.20
CA THR A 119 -6.33 14.91 18.03
C THR A 119 -6.12 14.63 19.52
N SER A 120 -6.39 15.61 20.38
CA SER A 120 -6.17 15.49 21.83
C SER A 120 -6.88 14.30 22.48
N ASP A 121 -7.97 13.81 21.87
CA ASP A 121 -8.81 12.73 22.38
C ASP A 121 -8.51 11.38 21.71
N GLU A 122 -7.46 11.30 20.90
CA GLU A 122 -7.04 10.11 20.19
C GLU A 122 -5.61 9.72 20.57
N PHE A 123 -5.26 8.46 20.33
CA PHE A 123 -3.89 7.95 20.41
C PHE A 123 -3.52 7.26 19.10
N CYS A 124 -2.22 7.22 18.81
CA CYS A 124 -1.76 6.53 17.64
C CYS A 124 -1.67 5.03 17.90
N ASN A 125 -2.54 4.26 17.25
CA ASN A 125 -2.42 2.80 17.28
C ASN A 125 -1.28 2.38 16.36
N THR A 126 -0.10 2.12 16.92
CA THR A 126 1.11 1.77 16.16
C THR A 126 1.07 0.39 15.49
N THR A 127 0.02 -0.41 15.75
CA THR A 127 -0.20 -1.69 15.07
C THR A 127 -0.85 -1.49 13.70
N ASN A 128 -1.73 -0.50 13.56
CA ASN A 128 -2.42 -0.19 12.30
C ASN A 128 -2.24 1.26 11.81
N PHE A 129 -1.37 2.03 12.49
CA PHE A 129 -0.98 3.41 12.20
C PHE A 129 -2.15 4.39 12.03
N ALA A 130 -3.22 4.17 12.80
CA ALA A 130 -4.41 4.99 12.78
C ALA A 130 -4.64 5.67 14.14
N CYS A 131 -5.08 6.93 14.12
CA CYS A 131 -5.63 7.56 15.30
C CYS A 131 -6.88 6.81 15.75
N LYS A 132 -6.89 6.37 17.01
CA LYS A 132 -8.05 5.77 17.66
C LYS A 132 -8.44 6.64 18.85
N SER A 133 -9.74 6.81 19.06
CA SER A 133 -10.24 7.45 20.28
C SER A 133 -9.70 6.73 21.51
N LYS A 134 -9.29 7.53 22.52
CA LYS A 134 -8.84 7.03 23.82
C LYS A 134 -9.93 6.25 24.56
#